data_AF-A0A378TJM5-F1
#
_entry.id   AF-A0A378TJM5-F1
#
_cell.length_a   1.000
_cell.length_b   1.000
_cell.length_c   1.000
_cell.angle_alpha   90.00
_cell.angle_beta   90.00
_cell.angle_gamma   90.00
#
_symmetry.space_group_name_H-M   'P 1'
#
loop_
_entity.id
_entity.type
_entity.pdbx_description
1 polymer ?
#
loop_
_entity_poly.entity_id
_entity_poly.type
_entity_poly.pdbx_seq_one_letter_code
_entity_poly.pdbx_strand_id
1 'polypeptide(L)'
;MNGLTDVAKHGEPDLKLTTEVRDAYIKAVHDLRDLLNEQLKKINALPGYGEPGDLQSALQTKTNLQHGINDLKRVIGEYTKYLDAFADTVTEAGKRLIHSG
;
A
#
# COMPACT_ATOMS: atom_id res chain seq x y z
N MET A 1 -19.69 -16.25 -39.31
CA MET A 1 -18.98 -16.01 -38.03
C MET A 1 -17.52 -15.73 -38.35
N ASN A 2 -17.07 -14.47 -38.33
CA ASN A 2 -15.63 -14.11 -38.40
C ASN A 2 -15.37 -12.72 -37.76
N GLY A 3 -16.24 -12.27 -36.85
CA GLY A 3 -16.11 -10.95 -36.22
C GLY A 3 -15.02 -10.86 -35.14
N LEU A 4 -14.52 -11.99 -34.65
CA LEU A 4 -13.49 -12.02 -33.60
C LEU A 4 -12.06 -11.82 -34.13
N THR A 5 -11.82 -12.09 -35.42
CA THR A 5 -10.48 -11.96 -36.03
C THR A 5 -10.20 -10.57 -36.61
N ASP A 6 -11.23 -9.76 -36.87
CA ASP A 6 -11.06 -8.40 -37.41
C ASP A 6 -10.83 -7.34 -36.33
N VAL A 7 -11.36 -7.54 -35.12
CA VAL A 7 -11.07 -6.65 -33.97
C VAL A 7 -9.58 -6.72 -33.59
N ALA A 8 -8.94 -7.89 -33.74
CA ALA A 8 -7.51 -8.07 -33.50
C ALA A 8 -6.60 -7.41 -34.55
N LYS A 9 -7.14 -7.01 -35.71
CA LYS A 9 -6.37 -6.38 -36.81
C LYS A 9 -6.56 -4.86 -36.90
N HIS A 10 -7.62 -4.31 -36.30
CA HIS A 10 -8.01 -2.90 -36.46
C HIS A 10 -8.31 -2.17 -35.14
N GLY A 11 -8.28 -2.83 -33.99
CA GLY A 11 -8.28 -2.12 -32.71
C GLY A 11 -6.87 -1.66 -32.40
N GLU A 12 -6.59 -0.35 -32.51
CA GLU A 12 -5.44 0.20 -31.78
C GLU A 12 -5.57 -0.24 -30.31
N PRO A 13 -4.48 -0.65 -29.65
CA PRO A 13 -4.53 -0.89 -28.21
C PRO A 13 -4.96 0.42 -27.52
N ASP A 14 -6.23 0.47 -27.10
CA ASP A 14 -6.93 1.65 -26.58
C ASP A 14 -6.40 2.12 -25.20
N LEU A 15 -5.27 1.57 -24.75
CA LEU A 15 -4.64 1.84 -23.47
C LEU A 15 -3.11 1.94 -23.65
N LYS A 16 -2.65 2.99 -24.33
CA LYS A 16 -1.24 3.39 -24.29
C LYS A 16 -0.98 4.14 -22.98
N LEU A 17 -0.63 3.40 -21.92
CA LEU A 17 -0.09 4.00 -20.70
C LEU A 17 1.31 4.54 -21.02
N THR A 18 1.50 5.86 -20.99
CA THR A 18 2.85 6.41 -21.19
C THR A 18 3.75 6.06 -20.00
N THR A 19 5.06 6.00 -20.25
CA THR A 19 6.05 5.76 -19.19
C THR A 19 5.92 6.80 -18.07
N GLU A 20 5.66 8.05 -18.42
CA GLU A 20 5.52 9.15 -17.47
C GLU A 20 4.31 8.94 -16.55
N VAL A 21 3.16 8.51 -17.10
CA VAL A 21 1.96 8.24 -16.31
C VAL A 21 2.19 7.06 -15.38
N ARG A 22 2.79 5.96 -15.87
CA ARG A 22 3.17 4.80 -15.05
C ARG A 22 4.04 5.22 -13.87
N ASP A 23 5.09 5.99 -14.14
CA ASP A 23 6.06 6.40 -13.13
C ASP A 23 5.45 7.36 -12.11
N ALA A 24 4.57 8.26 -12.54
CA ALA A 24 3.82 9.12 -11.63
C ALA A 24 2.91 8.31 -10.68
N TYR A 25 2.21 7.29 -11.18
CA TYR A 25 1.40 6.41 -10.36
C TYR A 25 2.24 5.60 -9.36
N ILE A 26 3.33 4.98 -9.82
CA ILE A 26 4.26 4.23 -8.95
C ILE A 26 4.82 5.16 -7.87
N LYS A 27 5.23 6.37 -8.25
CA LYS A 27 5.74 7.37 -7.30
C LYS A 27 4.70 7.71 -6.23
N ALA A 28 3.45 7.96 -6.61
CA ALA A 28 2.40 8.27 -5.64
C ALA A 28 2.15 7.12 -4.63
N VAL A 29 2.23 5.87 -5.10
CA VAL A 29 2.14 4.68 -4.23
C VAL A 29 3.31 4.62 -3.26
N HIS A 30 4.54 4.84 -3.75
CA HIS A 30 5.75 4.86 -2.92
C HIS A 30 5.73 6.01 -1.90
N ASP A 31 5.31 7.21 -2.30
CA ASP A 31 5.21 8.37 -1.42
C ASP A 31 4.27 8.08 -0.23
N LEU A 32 3.10 7.47 -0.48
CA LEU A 32 2.18 7.06 0.58
C LEU A 32 2.79 5.97 1.48
N ARG A 33 3.43 4.97 0.88
CA ARG A 33 4.09 3.88 1.60
C ARG A 33 5.19 4.40 2.52
N ASP A 34 5.99 5.36 2.07
CA ASP A 34 7.05 5.96 2.86
C ASP A 34 6.51 6.83 3.98
N LEU A 35 5.46 7.62 3.73
CA LEU A 35 4.74 8.36 4.77
C LEU A 35 4.26 7.41 5.89
N LEU A 36 3.65 6.28 5.53
CA LEU A 36 3.18 5.28 6.49
C LEU A 36 4.32 4.67 7.31
N ASN A 37 5.45 4.35 6.66
CA ASN A 37 6.63 3.86 7.34
C ASN A 37 7.24 4.90 8.30
N GLU A 38 7.22 6.17 7.95
CA GLU A 38 7.63 7.25 8.85
C GLU A 38 6.72 7.35 10.08
N GLN A 39 5.40 7.26 9.90
CA GLN A 39 4.47 7.25 11.04
C GLN A 39 4.69 5.99 11.91
N LEU A 40 4.91 4.82 11.29
CA LEU A 40 5.22 3.60 12.04
C LEU A 40 6.50 3.74 12.87
N LYS A 41 7.55 4.37 12.32
CA LYS A 41 8.78 4.69 13.08
C LYS A 41 8.48 5.59 14.28
N LYS A 42 7.68 6.65 14.10
CA LYS A 42 7.28 7.55 15.19
C LYS A 42 6.51 6.81 16.28
N ILE A 43 5.55 5.95 15.91
CA ILE A 43 4.77 5.13 16.84
C ILE A 43 5.69 4.15 17.60
N ASN A 44 6.66 3.53 16.93
CA ASN A 44 7.62 2.63 17.56
C ASN A 44 8.58 3.33 18.52
N ALA A 45 8.81 4.64 18.33
CA ALA A 45 9.64 5.46 19.20
C ALA A 45 8.86 6.03 20.42
N LEU A 46 7.53 5.88 20.48
CA LEU A 46 6.76 6.33 21.62
C LEU A 46 7.12 5.51 22.86
N PRO A 47 7.26 6.15 24.04
CA PRO A 47 7.42 5.43 25.28
C PRO A 47 6.18 4.56 25.54
N GLY A 48 6.40 3.38 26.14
CA GLY A 48 5.31 2.53 26.58
C GLY A 48 4.45 3.18 27.66
N TYR A 49 3.27 2.60 27.90
CA TYR A 49 2.43 3.01 29.02
C TYR A 49 3.09 2.62 30.35
N GLY A 50 3.17 3.58 31.28
CA GLY A 50 3.68 3.34 32.63
C GLY A 50 2.80 2.41 33.46
N GLU A 51 3.13 2.23 34.74
CA GLU A 51 2.29 1.42 35.64
C GLU A 51 1.13 2.25 36.22
N PRO A 52 -0.13 1.86 36.01
CA PRO A 52 -1.28 2.65 36.42
C PRO A 52 -1.73 2.41 37.88
N GLY A 53 -0.86 1.83 38.73
CA GLY A 53 -1.22 1.40 40.09
C GLY A 53 -2.16 0.19 40.11
N ASP A 54 -2.82 -0.05 41.24
CA ASP A 54 -3.59 -1.29 41.47
C ASP A 54 -5.06 -1.22 41.04
N LEU A 55 -5.52 -0.08 40.51
CA LEU A 55 -6.90 0.07 40.08
C LEU A 55 -7.16 -0.76 38.81
N GLN A 56 -8.05 -1.74 38.91
CA GLN A 56 -8.36 -2.68 37.83
C GLN A 56 -8.78 -2.00 36.52
N SER A 57 -9.58 -0.93 36.58
CA SER A 57 -9.98 -0.18 35.38
C SER A 57 -8.79 0.49 34.69
N ALA A 58 -7.78 0.92 35.45
CA ALA A 58 -6.59 1.57 34.92
C ALA A 58 -5.64 0.53 34.28
N LEU A 59 -5.50 -0.65 34.89
CA LEU A 59 -4.81 -1.81 34.28
C LEU A 59 -5.47 -2.24 32.96
N GLN A 60 -6.80 -2.38 32.96
CA GLN A 60 -7.55 -2.74 31.75
C GLN A 60 -7.40 -1.68 30.65
N THR A 61 -7.43 -0.39 31.02
CA THR A 61 -7.21 0.71 30.07
C THR A 61 -5.82 0.61 29.43
N LYS A 62 -4.77 0.36 30.22
CA LYS A 62 -3.41 0.13 29.71
C LYS A 62 -3.37 -1.03 28.72
N THR A 63 -3.95 -2.18 29.07
CA THR A 63 -4.00 -3.35 28.19
C THR A 63 -4.71 -3.05 26.87
N ASN A 64 -5.87 -2.37 26.92
CA ASN A 64 -6.62 -2.00 25.71
C ASN A 64 -5.82 -1.05 24.81
N LEU A 65 -5.14 -0.07 25.40
CA LEU A 65 -4.27 0.85 24.67
C LEU A 65 -3.08 0.12 24.03
N GLN A 66 -2.46 -0.82 24.75
CA GLN A 66 -1.39 -1.69 24.23
C GLN A 66 -1.86 -2.55 23.05
N HIS A 67 -3.06 -3.13 23.13
CA HIS A 67 -3.63 -3.88 22.02
C HIS A 67 -3.90 -2.97 20.81
N GLY A 68 -4.55 -1.82 21.02
CA GLY A 68 -4.86 -0.88 19.95
C GLY A 68 -3.62 -0.39 19.20
N ILE A 69 -2.54 -0.06 19.92
CA ILE A 69 -1.30 0.38 19.26
C ILE A 69 -0.59 -0.77 18.52
N ASN A 70 -0.65 -2.00 19.04
CA ASN A 70 -0.08 -3.17 18.38
C ASN A 70 -0.84 -3.51 17.09
N ASP A 71 -2.18 -3.44 17.13
CA ASP A 71 -3.00 -3.62 15.93
C ASP A 71 -2.74 -2.54 14.89
N LEU A 72 -2.62 -1.28 15.30
CA LEU A 72 -2.28 -0.19 14.39
C LEU A 72 -0.91 -0.44 13.71
N LYS A 73 0.11 -0.82 14.48
CA LYS A 73 1.43 -1.17 13.95
C LYS A 73 1.35 -2.30 12.92
N ARG A 74 0.58 -3.35 13.23
CA ARG A 74 0.37 -4.50 12.35
C ARG A 74 -0.30 -4.07 11.05
N VAL A 75 -1.41 -3.33 11.11
CA VAL A 75 -2.15 -2.86 9.93
C VAL A 75 -1.28 -1.99 9.04
N ILE A 76 -0.52 -1.04 9.60
CA ILE A 76 0.42 -0.22 8.82
C ILE A 76 1.49 -1.10 8.14
N GLY A 77 2.06 -2.07 8.88
CA GLY A 77 3.05 -2.99 8.35
C GLY A 77 2.52 -3.93 7.24
N GLU A 78 1.28 -4.37 7.34
CA GLU A 78 0.61 -5.18 6.30
C GLU A 78 0.27 -4.34 5.07
N TYR A 79 -0.26 -3.13 5.28
CA TYR A 79 -0.66 -2.25 4.18
C TYR A 79 0.54 -1.73 3.38
N THR A 80 1.66 -1.42 4.02
CA THR A 80 2.90 -1.05 3.33
C THR A 80 3.44 -2.17 2.44
N LYS A 81 3.37 -3.44 2.89
CA LYS A 81 3.70 -4.60 2.04
C LYS A 81 2.76 -4.74 0.84
N TYR A 82 1.47 -4.49 1.05
CA TYR A 82 0.50 -4.47 -0.04
C TYR A 82 0.82 -3.37 -1.06
N LEU A 83 1.19 -2.17 -0.61
CA LEU A 83 1.58 -1.08 -1.51
C LEU A 83 2.84 -1.42 -2.32
N ASP A 84 3.83 -2.08 -1.71
CA ASP A 84 5.02 -2.58 -2.41
C ASP A 84 4.61 -3.59 -3.53
N ALA A 85 3.80 -4.59 -3.18
CA ALA A 85 3.33 -5.59 -4.16
C ALA A 85 2.44 -4.98 -5.26
N PHE A 86 1.64 -3.97 -4.93
CA PHE A 86 0.82 -3.25 -5.89
C PHE A 86 1.67 -2.44 -6.87
N ALA A 87 2.69 -1.70 -6.38
CA ALA A 87 3.63 -0.96 -7.21
C ALA A 87 4.39 -1.89 -8.18
N ASP A 88 4.84 -3.05 -7.70
CA ASP A 88 5.48 -4.07 -8.54
C ASP A 88 4.53 -4.57 -9.64
N THR A 89 3.28 -4.86 -9.29
CA THR A 89 2.26 -5.32 -10.24
C THR A 89 1.97 -4.26 -11.31
N VAL A 90 1.82 -3.00 -10.92
CA VAL A 90 1.61 -1.88 -11.85
C VAL A 90 2.83 -1.68 -12.75
N THR A 91 4.04 -1.85 -12.21
CA THR A 91 5.29 -1.76 -12.97
C THR A 91 5.32 -2.82 -14.07
N GLU A 92 5.04 -4.08 -13.73
CA GLU A 92 5.05 -5.19 -14.69
C GLU A 92 3.92 -5.09 -15.72
N ALA A 93 2.72 -4.68 -15.31
CA ALA A 93 1.61 -4.42 -16.22
C ALA A 93 1.93 -3.27 -17.18
N GLY A 94 2.49 -2.17 -16.66
CA GLY A 94 2.92 -1.01 -17.44
C GLY A 94 4.00 -1.36 -18.45
N LYS A 95 5.00 -2.17 -18.08
CA LYS A 95 5.99 -2.69 -19.03
C LYS A 95 5.31 -3.45 -20.17
N ARG A 96 4.38 -4.37 -19.88
CA ARG A 96 3.67 -5.13 -20.93
C ARG A 96 2.90 -4.22 -21.88
N LEU A 97 2.17 -3.23 -21.36
CA LEU A 97 1.39 -2.29 -22.17
C LEU A 97 2.27 -1.42 -23.08
N ILE A 98 3.42 -0.95 -22.57
CA ILE A 98 4.38 -0.15 -23.35
C ILE A 98 5.04 -0.98 -24.46
N HIS A 99 5.34 -2.26 -24.23
CA HIS A 99 6.00 -3.13 -25.23
C HIS A 99 5.02 -3.77 -26.24
N SER A 100 3.71 -3.70 -25.99
CA SER A 100 2.67 -4.29 -26.84
C SER A 100 2.03 -3.29 -27.82
N GLY A 101 2.44 -2.01 -27.77
CA GLY A 101 1.83 -0.91 -28.52
C GLY A 101 2.73 -0.26 -29.56
#